data_AF-A0A6N4WXK5-F1
#
_entry.id   AF-A0A6N4WXK5-F1
#
_cell.length_a   1.000
_cell.length_b   1.000
_cell.length_c   1.000
_cell.angle_alpha   90.00
_cell.angle_beta   90.00
_cell.angle_gamma   90.00
#
_symmetry.space_group_name_H-M   'P 1'
#
loop_
_entity.id
_entity.type
_entity.pdbx_description
1 polymer ?
#
loop_
_entity_poly.entity_id
_entity_poly.type
_entity_poly.pdbx_seq_one_letter_code
_entity_poly.pdbx_strand_id
1 'polypeptide(L)'
;MTGLDTLKSQMANIDFDVALIGAGAWSIPLATHAKALGKIGIHLGGTTQILFGIKGKRWEKGGEPAYYNDSWVRPNAAETRSGVNKIESGCYW
;
A
#
# COMPACT_ATOMS: atom_id res chain seq x y z
N MET A 1 -1.77 -0.69 23.72
CA MET A 1 -2.39 -0.98 22.42
C MET A 1 -1.30 -0.80 21.36
N THR A 2 -1.05 -1.80 20.51
CA THR A 2 -0.01 -1.70 19.47
C THR A 2 -0.50 -0.89 18.28
N GLY A 3 0.40 -0.44 17.39
CA GLY A 3 -0.02 0.26 16.16
C GLY A 3 -0.91 -0.58 15.25
N LEU A 4 -0.70 -1.90 15.22
CA LEU A 4 -1.56 -2.83 14.49
C LEU A 4 -2.96 -2.93 15.11
N ASP A 5 -3.06 -2.94 16.43
CA ASP A 5 -4.37 -2.97 17.12
C ASP A 5 -5.15 -1.68 16.84
N THR A 6 -4.47 -0.53 16.87
CA THR A 6 -5.08 0.76 16.52
C THR A 6 -5.64 0.75 15.10
N LEU A 7 -4.89 0.24 14.12
CA LEU A 7 -5.35 0.14 12.73
C LEU A 7 -6.55 -0.80 12.57
N LYS A 8 -6.56 -1.94 13.28
CA LYS A 8 -7.72 -2.85 13.28
C LYS A 8 -8.96 -2.17 13.86
N SER A 9 -8.82 -1.47 14.98
CA SER A 9 -9.94 -0.70 15.56
C SER A 9 -10.44 0.39 14.63
N GLN A 10 -9.56 1.13 13.93
CA GLN A 10 -9.97 2.12 12.94
C GLN A 10 -10.71 1.47 11.77
N MET A 11 -10.16 0.38 11.24
CA MET A 11 -10.77 -0.40 10.16
C MET A 11 -12.18 -0.89 10.51
N ALA A 12 -12.42 -1.37 11.74
CA ALA A 12 -13.73 -1.83 12.18
C ALA A 12 -14.81 -0.72 12.24
N ASN A 13 -14.41 0.56 12.22
CA ASN A 13 -15.33 1.70 12.20
C ASN A 13 -15.60 2.23 10.78
N ILE A 14 -15.04 1.61 9.74
CA ILE A 14 -15.27 1.96 8.35
C ILE A 14 -16.27 0.96 7.78
N ASP A 15 -17.29 1.44 7.06
CA ASP A 15 -18.13 0.55 6.26
C ASP A 15 -17.48 0.29 4.90
N PHE A 16 -17.15 -0.97 4.63
CA PHE A 16 -16.50 -1.42 3.39
C PHE A 16 -16.86 -2.88 3.10
N ASP A 17 -16.85 -3.27 1.83
CA ASP A 17 -17.03 -4.68 1.44
C ASP A 17 -15.69 -5.39 1.20
N VAL A 18 -14.71 -4.66 0.65
CA VAL A 18 -13.39 -5.16 0.28
C VAL A 18 -12.31 -4.20 0.78
N ALA A 19 -11.33 -4.72 1.51
CA ALA A 19 -10.12 -4.01 1.90
C ALA A 19 -8.94 -4.42 1.00
N LEU A 20 -8.40 -3.48 0.23
CA LEU A 20 -7.14 -3.63 -0.50
C LEU A 20 -5.99 -3.21 0.41
N ILE A 21 -5.01 -4.09 0.65
CA ILE A 21 -4.06 -3.90 1.75
C ILE A 21 -2.61 -3.94 1.25
N GLY A 22 -1.95 -2.80 1.35
CA GLY A 22 -0.52 -2.58 1.10
C GLY A 22 0.23 -2.13 2.35
N ALA A 23 0.22 -2.94 3.42
CA ALA A 23 0.71 -2.54 4.75
C ALA A 23 1.92 -3.37 5.24
N GLY A 24 2.79 -3.82 4.33
CA GLY A 24 3.97 -4.62 4.68
C GLY A 24 3.64 -5.82 5.58
N ALA A 25 4.39 -6.00 6.67
CA ALA A 25 4.20 -7.08 7.64
C ALA A 25 2.81 -7.08 8.31
N TRP A 26 2.10 -5.95 8.30
CA TRP A 26 0.76 -5.84 8.88
C TRP A 26 -0.35 -6.26 7.91
N SER A 27 -0.02 -6.48 6.63
CA SER A 27 -1.03 -6.70 5.61
C SER A 27 -1.82 -8.01 5.82
N ILE A 28 -1.15 -9.11 6.17
CA ILE A 28 -1.83 -10.38 6.47
C ILE A 28 -2.69 -10.28 7.74
N PRO A 29 -2.19 -9.76 8.88
CA PRO A 29 -3.04 -9.52 10.05
C PRO A 29 -4.28 -8.66 9.79
N LEU A 30 -4.17 -7.63 8.93
CA LEU A 30 -5.29 -6.77 8.55
C LEU A 30 -6.27 -7.48 7.61
N ALA A 31 -5.78 -8.28 6.65
CA ALA A 31 -6.63 -9.08 5.77
C ALA A 31 -7.45 -10.10 6.56
N THR A 32 -6.82 -10.77 7.53
CA THR A 32 -7.49 -11.68 8.46
C THR A 32 -8.52 -10.93 9.32
N HIS A 33 -8.22 -9.70 9.73
CA HIS A 33 -9.19 -8.88 10.46
C HIS A 33 -10.41 -8.50 9.60
N ALA A 34 -10.21 -8.16 8.32
CA ALA A 34 -11.31 -7.96 7.36
C ALA A 34 -12.24 -9.17 7.33
N LYS A 35 -11.65 -10.37 7.21
CA LYS A 35 -12.39 -11.62 7.20
C LYS A 35 -13.18 -11.84 8.49
N ALA A 36 -12.61 -11.51 9.64
CA ALA A 36 -13.29 -11.62 10.93
C ALA A 36 -14.49 -10.66 11.07
N LEU A 37 -14.45 -9.51 10.38
CA LEU A 37 -15.58 -8.57 10.27
C LEU A 37 -16.63 -9.00 9.24
N GLY A 38 -16.48 -10.17 8.61
CA GLY A 38 -17.36 -10.65 7.53
C GLY A 38 -17.12 -9.98 6.19
N LYS A 39 -15.99 -9.28 6.02
CA LYS A 39 -15.60 -8.56 4.80
C LYS A 39 -14.48 -9.29 4.03
N ILE A 40 -14.14 -8.82 2.84
CA ILE A 40 -13.04 -9.38 2.04
C ILE A 40 -11.75 -8.59 2.31
N GLY A 41 -10.64 -9.30 2.59
CA GLY A 41 -9.32 -8.70 2.71
C GLY A 41 -8.37 -9.22 1.63
N ILE A 42 -7.79 -8.33 0.83
CA ILE A 42 -6.86 -8.67 -0.25
C ILE A 42 -5.47 -8.12 0.08
N HIS A 43 -4.52 -9.04 0.27
CA HIS A 43 -3.11 -8.70 0.41
C HIS A 43 -2.51 -8.41 -0.97
N LEU A 44 -2.03 -7.18 -1.17
CA LEU A 44 -1.38 -6.75 -2.41
C LEU A 44 0.08 -6.33 -2.16
N GLY A 45 0.41 -5.90 -0.94
CA GLY A 45 1.76 -5.41 -0.64
C GLY A 45 2.11 -4.21 -1.52
N GLY A 46 3.34 -4.20 -2.06
CA GLY A 46 3.86 -3.09 -2.85
C GLY A 46 3.08 -2.78 -4.13
N THR A 47 2.46 -3.78 -4.77
CA THR A 47 1.73 -3.58 -6.03
C THR A 47 0.45 -2.77 -5.86
N THR A 48 -0.02 -2.55 -4.63
CA THR A 48 -1.17 -1.68 -4.34
C THR A 48 -1.03 -0.32 -5.04
N GLN A 49 0.20 0.24 -5.11
CA GLN A 49 0.45 1.53 -5.74
C GLN A 49 0.09 1.57 -7.23
N ILE A 50 0.23 0.44 -7.94
CA ILE A 50 -0.02 0.33 -9.38
C ILE A 50 -1.51 0.49 -9.66
N LEU A 51 -2.37 0.01 -8.76
CA LEU A 51 -3.83 0.11 -8.91
C LEU A 51 -4.33 1.56 -8.85
N PHE A 52 -3.55 2.46 -8.27
CA PHE A 52 -3.90 3.86 -8.08
C PHE A 52 -3.06 4.83 -8.92
N GLY A 53 -2.32 4.33 -9.91
CA GLY A 53 -1.54 5.20 -10.80
C GLY A 53 -0.32 5.85 -10.13
N ILE A 54 0.25 5.21 -9.09
CA ILE A 54 1.40 5.74 -8.38
C ILE A 54 2.68 5.09 -8.89
N LYS A 55 3.57 5.91 -9.47
CA LYS A 55 4.89 5.51 -9.97
C LYS A 55 5.82 5.18 -8.81
N GLY A 56 6.70 4.21 -9.02
CA GLY A 56 7.73 3.86 -8.04
C GLY A 56 8.87 3.11 -8.71
N LYS A 57 10.09 3.37 -8.24
CA LYS A 57 11.32 2.90 -8.86
C LYS A 57 11.39 1.38 -9.08
N ARG A 58 10.70 0.59 -8.26
CA ARG A 58 10.62 -0.88 -8.40
C ARG A 58 10.12 -1.30 -9.78
N TRP A 59 9.16 -0.58 -10.31
CA TRP A 59 8.44 -0.96 -11.52
C TRP A 59 9.15 -0.47 -12.79
N GLU A 60 10.12 0.43 -12.65
CA GLU A 60 10.80 1.09 -13.76
C GLU A 60 12.12 0.42 -14.14
N LYS A 61 12.38 -0.78 -13.60
CA LYS A 61 13.61 -1.53 -13.89
C LYS A 61 13.62 -1.95 -15.36
N GLY A 62 14.36 -1.20 -16.18
CA GLY A 62 14.48 -1.41 -17.62
C GLY A 62 13.66 -0.45 -18.48
N GLY A 63 13.01 0.55 -17.88
CA GLY A 63 12.17 1.54 -18.56
C GLY A 63 10.82 1.72 -17.86
N GLU A 64 10.06 2.75 -18.23
CA GLU A 64 8.70 2.92 -17.71
C GLU A 64 7.78 1.79 -18.22
N PRO A 65 6.96 1.17 -17.35
CA PRO A 65 5.99 0.18 -17.77
C PRO A 65 5.00 0.73 -18.80
N ALA A 66 4.60 -0.11 -19.76
CA ALA A 66 3.68 0.27 -20.83
C ALA A 66 2.28 0.72 -20.35
N TYR A 67 1.90 0.40 -19.10
CA TYR A 67 0.63 0.82 -18.51
C TYR A 67 0.70 2.18 -17.79
N TYR A 68 1.86 2.82 -17.74
CA TYR A 68 1.97 4.22 -17.29
C TYR A 68 1.36 5.15 -18.34
N ASN A 69 0.74 6.23 -17.87
CA ASN A 69 0.20 7.30 -18.70
C ASN A 69 0.37 8.66 -17.99
N ASP A 70 -0.07 9.74 -18.63
CA ASP A 70 0.12 11.12 -18.15
C ASP A 70 -0.57 11.41 -16.80
N SER A 71 -1.54 10.60 -16.37
CA SER A 71 -2.19 10.73 -15.07
C SER A 71 -1.42 10.08 -13.93
N TRP A 72 -0.34 9.33 -14.21
CA TRP A 72 0.45 8.67 -13.18
C TRP A 72 1.39 9.63 -12.48
N VAL A 73 1.42 9.58 -11.15
CA VAL A 73 2.18 10.51 -10.31
C VAL A 73 3.22 9.78 -9.45
N ARG A 74 4.30 10.46 -9.08
CA ARG A 74 5.18 10.00 -8.00
C ARG A 74 4.70 10.53 -6.66
N PRO A 75 4.98 9.84 -5.54
CA PRO A 75 4.75 10.39 -4.21
C PRO A 75 5.41 11.77 -4.08
N ASN A 76 4.71 12.72 -3.49
CA ASN A 76 5.26 14.06 -3.31
C ASN A 76 6.28 14.09 -2.13
N ALA A 77 6.92 15.25 -1.93
CA ALA A 77 7.91 15.40 -0.86
C ALA A 77 7.33 15.22 0.56
N ALA A 78 6.06 15.59 0.79
CA ALA A 78 5.40 15.40 2.08
C ALA A 78 5.07 13.92 2.37
N GLU A 79 4.91 13.11 1.33
CA GLU A 79 4.69 11.65 1.39
C GLU A 79 6.00 10.85 1.34
N THR A 80 7.12 11.51 1.10
CA THR A 80 8.45 10.92 1.00
C THR A 80 9.25 11.25 2.26
N ARG A 81 9.35 10.29 3.18
CA ARG A 81 10.11 10.48 4.42
C ARG A 81 11.61 10.54 4.15
N SER A 82 12.36 11.20 5.03
CA SER A 82 13.83 11.15 4.98
C SER A 82 14.32 9.71 5.19
N GLY A 83 15.35 9.32 4.43
CA GLY A 83 15.94 7.98 4.54
C GLY A 83 15.21 6.86 3.79
N VAL A 84 14.28 7.16 2.87
CA VAL A 84 13.62 6.16 2.00
C VAL A 84 14.60 5.27 1.23
N ASN A 85 15.81 5.76 0.93
CA ASN A 85 16.86 4.96 0.31
C ASN A 85 17.32 3.77 1.17
N LYS A 86 17.07 3.79 2.48
CA LYS A 86 17.32 2.64 3.38
C LYS A 86 16.26 1.54 3.20
N ILE A 87 15.09 1.88 2.65
CA ILE A 87 14.00 0.96 2.38
C ILE A 87 14.12 0.52 0.93
N GLU A 88 14.88 -0.56 0.73
CA GLU A 88 15.06 -1.18 -0.58
C GLU A 88 15.46 -0.16 -1.68
N SER A 89 16.38 0.76 -1.36
CA SER A 89 16.85 1.79 -2.30
C SER A 89 15.76 2.72 -2.84
N GLY A 90 14.73 2.97 -2.04
CA GLY A 90 13.61 3.84 -2.36
C GLY A 90 12.62 3.21 -3.34
N CYS A 91 12.44 1.89 -3.34
CA CYS A 91 11.75 1.19 -4.42
C CYS A 91 10.26 1.58 -4.64
N TYR A 92 9.58 2.13 -3.65
CA TYR A 92 8.17 2.56 -3.75
C TYR A 92 8.01 4.05 -4.06
N TRP A 93 9.13 4.77 -4.17
CA TRP A 93 9.22 6.19 -4.51
C TRP A 93 9.89 6.34 -5.89
#